data_AF-A0A455U8L1-F1
#
_entry.id   AF-A0A455U8L1-F1
#
_cell.length_a   1.000
_cell.length_b   1.000
_cell.length_c   1.000
_cell.angle_alpha   90.00
_cell.angle_beta   90.00
_cell.angle_gamma   90.00
#
_symmetry.space_group_name_H-M   'P 1'
#
loop_
_entity.id
_entity.type
_entity.pdbx_description
1 polymer ?
#
loop_
_entity_poly.entity_id
_entity_poly.type
_entity_poly.pdbx_seq_one_letter_code
_entity_poly.pdbx_strand_id
1 'polypeptide(L)'
;MRSSRLSPIHCCSTSLPISSPLDSEFYTGETEDGKDKAEIVKAGNSFASRNVSGTGPFVVTDRRQGVRVDFERFEDYWDTETEGNVSEIVLTPIAENASRVAALLSGGVDFIDAVPPNDLDRVREADGVNLIEIDGTRIIGFQMNEERVEAFQDPRVRQAVDLAINQEGIADRLMRGFANPAGQFSPEGYSGHNPDLTPRYDVERAKELMAEAGYEDGFTVEMIAPNNRYVNDAQIAQAVANMLAQINIDVELRTMPLAQYWPEYDTRESDMAMIGWHADTEDSANFFQYLSLLHR
;
A
#
# COMPACT_ATOMS: atom_id res chain seq x y z
N MET A 1 -38.57 -0.67 -21.16
CA MET A 1 -37.20 -0.28 -21.49
C MET A 1 -37.04 1.23 -21.28
N ARG A 2 -36.72 1.66 -20.05
CA ARG A 2 -36.26 3.03 -19.78
C ARG A 2 -34.74 2.96 -19.70
N SER A 3 -34.07 3.67 -20.60
CA SER A 3 -32.62 3.90 -20.56
C SER A 3 -32.32 4.74 -19.32
N SER A 4 -31.76 4.13 -18.28
CA SER A 4 -31.09 4.85 -17.20
C SER A 4 -29.78 5.41 -17.76
N ARG A 5 -29.65 6.74 -17.76
CA ARG A 5 -28.43 7.43 -18.18
C ARG A 5 -27.44 7.34 -17.03
N LEU A 6 -26.55 6.35 -17.07
CA LEU A 6 -25.35 6.33 -16.22
C LEU A 6 -24.46 7.50 -16.67
N SER A 7 -24.28 8.49 -15.80
CA SER A 7 -23.37 9.61 -16.04
C SER A 7 -22.00 9.27 -15.44
N PRO A 8 -20.89 9.31 -16.18
CA PRO A 8 -19.57 9.03 -15.63
C PRO A 8 -19.13 10.19 -14.74
N ILE A 9 -19.34 10.07 -13.43
CA ILE A 9 -18.84 11.01 -12.43
C ILE A 9 -17.54 10.44 -11.85
N HIS A 10 -16.45 11.21 -11.91
CA HIS A 10 -15.11 10.80 -11.51
C HIS A 10 -14.96 10.84 -9.99
N CYS A 11 -14.88 9.70 -9.29
CA CYS A 11 -14.66 9.67 -7.85
C CYS A 11 -13.16 9.73 -7.54
N CYS A 12 -12.64 10.89 -7.12
CA CYS A 12 -11.21 11.06 -6.84
C CYS A 12 -10.88 10.59 -5.41
N SER A 13 -10.38 9.36 -5.28
CA SER A 13 -9.55 8.92 -4.15
C SER A 13 -8.15 8.72 -4.70
N THR A 14 -7.13 9.16 -3.97
CA THR A 14 -5.73 9.27 -4.38
C THR A 14 -5.12 7.96 -4.90
N SER A 15 -5.29 7.70 -6.21
CA SER A 15 -4.39 6.97 -7.12
C SER A 15 -4.99 6.78 -8.53
N LEU A 16 -6.30 6.91 -8.70
CA LEU A 16 -7.07 7.14 -9.96
C LEU A 16 -8.55 7.12 -9.55
N PRO A 17 -9.47 7.74 -10.33
CA PRO A 17 -10.86 7.52 -10.07
C PRO A 17 -11.18 6.09 -10.43
N ILE A 18 -11.49 5.26 -9.43
CA ILE A 18 -12.44 4.20 -9.67
C ILE A 18 -13.67 4.93 -10.14
N SER A 19 -13.94 4.91 -11.45
CA SER A 19 -15.17 5.43 -12.02
C SER A 19 -16.29 4.48 -11.60
N SER A 20 -16.60 4.48 -10.31
CA SER A 20 -17.80 3.88 -9.78
C SER A 20 -18.95 4.66 -10.40
N PRO A 21 -19.79 4.03 -11.23
CA PRO A 21 -20.98 4.68 -11.72
C PRO A 21 -21.82 5.11 -10.52
N LEU A 22 -21.88 6.41 -10.27
CA LEU A 22 -22.76 6.97 -9.25
C LEU A 22 -24.17 7.04 -9.82
N ASP A 23 -25.16 6.60 -9.04
CA ASP A 23 -26.55 6.79 -9.41
C ASP A 23 -26.87 8.28 -9.45
N SER A 24 -27.08 8.80 -10.67
CA SER A 24 -27.36 10.20 -10.88
C SER A 24 -28.61 10.66 -10.15
N GLU A 25 -29.64 9.83 -10.01
CA GLU A 25 -30.87 10.23 -9.31
C GLU A 25 -30.63 10.33 -7.80
N PHE A 26 -29.88 9.38 -7.23
CA PHE A 26 -29.55 9.36 -5.81
C PHE A 26 -28.67 10.55 -5.38
N TYR A 27 -27.67 10.89 -6.19
CA TYR A 27 -26.72 11.97 -5.91
C TYR A 27 -27.14 13.34 -6.46
N THR A 28 -28.33 13.47 -7.04
CA THR A 28 -28.85 14.79 -7.45
C THR A 28 -29.46 15.55 -6.27
N GLY A 29 -29.17 16.85 -6.19
CA GLY A 29 -29.76 17.79 -5.25
C GLY A 29 -28.78 18.23 -4.16
N GLU A 30 -29.31 18.91 -3.14
CA GLU A 30 -28.51 19.48 -2.05
C GLU A 30 -28.66 18.67 -0.75
N THR A 31 -27.61 18.66 0.07
CA THR A 31 -27.62 18.19 1.44
C THR A 31 -28.35 19.18 2.36
N GLU A 32 -28.62 18.80 3.61
CA GLU A 32 -29.26 19.70 4.59
C GLU A 32 -28.42 20.95 4.89
N ASP A 33 -27.09 20.87 4.74
CA ASP A 33 -26.16 22.00 4.85
C ASP A 33 -25.96 22.77 3.53
N GLY A 34 -26.78 22.51 2.51
CA GLY A 34 -26.84 23.26 1.25
C GLY A 34 -25.70 22.97 0.27
N LYS A 35 -25.01 21.84 0.41
CA LYS A 35 -23.96 21.42 -0.52
C LYS A 35 -24.51 20.48 -1.57
N ASP A 36 -23.93 20.50 -2.76
CA ASP A 36 -24.26 19.52 -3.79
C ASP A 36 -23.96 18.10 -3.30
N LYS A 37 -24.93 17.19 -3.38
CA LYS A 37 -24.75 15.77 -3.02
C LYS A 37 -23.70 15.07 -3.90
N ALA A 38 -23.49 15.56 -5.12
CA ALA A 38 -22.47 15.08 -6.04
C ALA A 38 -21.11 15.76 -5.84
N GLU A 39 -20.94 16.62 -4.83
CA GLU A 39 -19.69 17.31 -4.55
C GLU A 39 -18.55 16.31 -4.30
N ILE A 40 -17.46 16.48 -5.04
CA ILE A 40 -16.21 15.74 -4.89
C ILE A 40 -15.23 16.62 -4.12
N VAL A 41 -14.87 16.20 -2.92
CA VAL A 41 -13.86 16.87 -2.09
C VAL A 41 -12.56 16.08 -2.10
N LYS A 42 -11.42 16.74 -2.36
CA LYS A 42 -10.10 16.10 -2.36
C LYS A 42 -9.74 15.53 -0.97
N ALA A 43 -10.10 16.25 0.09
CA ALA A 43 -9.91 15.83 1.47
C ALA A 43 -11.10 16.32 2.31
N GLY A 44 -11.71 15.43 3.09
CA GLY A 44 -12.85 15.75 3.95
C GLY A 44 -14.03 14.78 3.79
N ASN A 45 -15.17 15.14 4.39
CA ASN A 45 -16.42 14.40 4.26
C ASN A 45 -17.33 15.09 3.23
N SER A 46 -17.84 14.33 2.26
CA SER A 46 -18.98 14.72 1.42
C SER A 46 -20.20 13.84 1.70
N PHE A 47 -21.31 14.13 1.04
CA PHE A 47 -22.50 13.26 1.07
C PHE A 47 -22.15 11.83 0.63
N ALA A 48 -21.37 11.69 -0.44
CA ALA A 48 -20.89 10.39 -0.94
C ALA A 48 -19.99 9.65 0.06
N SER A 49 -19.30 10.34 0.98
CA SER A 49 -18.50 9.69 2.02
C SER A 49 -19.33 8.92 3.06
N ARG A 50 -20.64 9.18 3.15
CA ARG A 50 -21.54 8.63 4.17
C ARG A 50 -22.77 7.92 3.60
N ASN A 51 -23.03 8.06 2.31
CA ASN A 51 -24.18 7.50 1.63
C ASN A 51 -23.71 6.59 0.51
N VAL A 52 -24.18 5.34 0.55
CA VAL A 52 -23.82 4.31 -0.41
C VAL A 52 -24.88 4.20 -1.50
N SER A 53 -24.43 4.17 -2.75
CA SER A 53 -25.25 3.74 -3.88
C SER A 53 -24.35 2.92 -4.79
N GLY A 54 -24.65 1.63 -4.90
CA GLY A 54 -23.86 0.65 -5.63
C GLY A 54 -24.73 -0.50 -6.11
N THR A 55 -24.19 -1.30 -7.02
CA THR A 55 -24.87 -2.44 -7.65
C THR A 55 -24.23 -3.77 -7.30
N GLY A 56 -23.44 -3.80 -6.23
CA GLY A 56 -22.71 -4.98 -5.76
C GLY A 56 -23.61 -6.01 -5.06
N PRO A 57 -23.05 -7.19 -4.72
CA PRO A 57 -23.81 -8.30 -4.12
C PRO A 57 -24.21 -8.07 -2.65
N PHE A 58 -23.72 -7.00 -2.02
CA PHE A 58 -23.99 -6.68 -0.62
C PHE A 58 -24.37 -5.20 -0.45
N VAL A 59 -25.25 -4.94 0.51
CA VAL A 59 -25.71 -3.61 0.92
C VAL A 59 -25.15 -3.30 2.30
N VAL A 60 -24.65 -2.09 2.51
CA VAL A 60 -24.25 -1.60 3.84
C VAL A 60 -25.51 -1.31 4.65
N THR A 61 -25.69 -1.99 5.79
CA THR A 61 -26.86 -1.84 6.66
C THR A 61 -26.59 -0.95 7.88
N ASP A 62 -25.37 -1.01 8.43
CA ASP A 62 -24.90 -0.13 9.51
C ASP A 62 -23.42 0.19 9.33
N ARG A 63 -23.04 1.43 9.69
CA ARG A 63 -21.65 1.87 9.69
C ARG A 63 -21.38 2.71 10.91
N ARG A 64 -20.60 2.16 11.82
CA ARG A 64 -20.13 2.85 13.02
C ARG A 64 -18.63 3.07 12.87
N GLN A 65 -18.25 4.31 12.58
CA GLN A 65 -16.87 4.67 12.25
C GLN A 65 -15.90 4.22 13.36
N GLY A 66 -14.88 3.44 12.98
CA GLY A 66 -13.90 2.89 13.91
C GLY A 66 -14.39 1.73 14.77
N VAL A 67 -15.64 1.26 14.60
CA VAL A 67 -16.24 0.20 15.41
C VAL A 67 -16.58 -1.02 14.58
N ARG A 68 -17.43 -0.88 13.56
CA ARG A 68 -17.74 -1.94 12.59
C ARG A 68 -18.50 -1.41 11.37
N VAL A 69 -18.54 -2.21 10.31
CA VAL A 69 -19.44 -2.03 9.17
C VAL A 69 -20.17 -3.34 8.92
N ASP A 70 -21.50 -3.28 8.92
CA ASP A 70 -22.37 -4.43 8.69
C ASP A 70 -22.89 -4.40 7.24
N PHE A 71 -22.90 -5.57 6.60
CA PHE A 71 -23.39 -5.76 5.25
C PHE A 71 -24.34 -6.94 5.19
N GLU A 72 -25.40 -6.81 4.39
CA GLU A 72 -26.32 -7.91 4.08
C GLU A 72 -26.33 -8.18 2.58
N ARG A 73 -26.54 -9.44 2.18
CA ARG A 73 -26.62 -9.83 0.77
C ARG A 73 -27.80 -9.12 0.09
N PHE A 74 -27.54 -8.54 -1.07
CA PHE A 74 -28.57 -7.94 -1.90
C PHE A 74 -29.34 -9.03 -2.64
N GLU A 75 -30.61 -9.24 -2.29
CA GLU A 75 -31.44 -10.31 -2.88
C GLU A 75 -31.65 -10.14 -4.38
N ASP A 76 -31.73 -8.90 -4.87
CA ASP A 76 -31.92 -8.58 -6.30
C ASP A 76 -30.58 -8.37 -7.04
N TYR A 77 -29.48 -8.95 -6.56
CA TYR A 77 -28.19 -8.86 -7.24
C TYR A 77 -28.29 -9.47 -8.64
N TRP A 78 -27.83 -8.71 -9.64
CA TRP A 78 -28.05 -9.01 -11.04
C TRP A 78 -27.31 -10.23 -11.54
N ASP A 79 -26.18 -10.59 -10.92
CA ASP A 79 -25.45 -11.80 -11.23
C ASP A 79 -25.96 -12.96 -10.38
N THR A 80 -26.84 -13.76 -11.00
CA THR A 80 -27.43 -14.96 -10.41
C THR A 80 -26.55 -16.20 -10.56
N GLU A 81 -25.44 -16.12 -11.31
CA GLU A 81 -24.52 -17.23 -11.53
C GLU A 81 -23.39 -17.25 -10.49
N THR A 82 -23.07 -16.10 -9.89
CA THR A 82 -22.07 -16.01 -8.81
C THR A 82 -22.46 -16.94 -7.65
N GLU A 83 -21.63 -17.95 -7.42
CA GLU A 83 -21.75 -18.87 -6.30
C GLU A 83 -21.36 -18.18 -4.98
N GLY A 84 -22.06 -18.51 -3.90
CA GLY A 84 -21.73 -18.02 -2.56
C GLY A 84 -22.86 -18.26 -1.56
N ASN A 85 -22.49 -18.61 -0.33
CA ASN A 85 -23.43 -18.88 0.77
C ASN A 85 -23.40 -17.82 1.87
N VAL A 86 -22.63 -16.74 1.69
CA VAL A 86 -22.51 -15.65 2.66
C VAL A 86 -23.73 -14.73 2.56
N SER A 87 -24.46 -14.61 3.66
CA SER A 87 -25.64 -13.74 3.80
C SER A 87 -25.33 -12.41 4.50
N GLU A 88 -24.33 -12.40 5.39
CA GLU A 88 -23.95 -11.25 6.20
C GLU A 88 -22.42 -11.14 6.26
N ILE A 89 -21.90 -9.92 6.22
CA ILE A 89 -20.48 -9.62 6.44
C ILE A 89 -20.39 -8.55 7.53
N VAL A 90 -19.58 -8.81 8.55
CA VAL A 90 -19.29 -7.84 9.62
C VAL A 90 -17.80 -7.51 9.59
N LEU A 91 -17.47 -6.32 9.10
CA LEU A 91 -16.09 -5.83 9.10
C LEU A 91 -15.78 -5.14 10.41
N THR A 92 -14.91 -5.75 11.23
CA THR A 92 -14.49 -5.21 12.53
C THR A 92 -13.03 -4.77 12.48
N PRO A 93 -12.73 -3.46 12.59
CA PRO A 93 -11.36 -2.96 12.63
C PRO A 93 -10.67 -3.37 13.95
N ILE A 94 -9.64 -4.23 13.84
CA ILE A 94 -8.76 -4.63 14.95
C ILE A 94 -7.33 -4.24 14.60
N ALA A 95 -6.89 -3.08 15.10
CA ALA A 95 -5.60 -2.50 14.77
C ALA A 95 -4.41 -3.33 15.28
N GLU A 96 -4.48 -3.79 16.53
CA GLU A 96 -3.39 -4.53 17.17
C GLU A 96 -3.27 -5.95 16.61
N ASN A 97 -2.09 -6.29 16.07
CA ASN A 97 -1.82 -7.57 15.41
C ASN A 97 -2.10 -8.78 16.32
N ALA A 98 -1.61 -8.74 17.57
CA ALA A 98 -1.80 -9.84 18.53
C ALA A 98 -3.28 -10.07 18.86
N SER A 99 -4.06 -8.99 19.00
CA SER A 99 -5.51 -9.06 19.25
C SER A 99 -6.26 -9.63 18.06
N ARG A 100 -5.86 -9.26 16.84
CA ARG A 100 -6.46 -9.77 15.59
C ARG A 100 -6.24 -11.28 15.44
N VAL A 101 -5.01 -11.75 15.66
CA VAL A 101 -4.70 -13.20 15.65
C VAL A 101 -5.46 -13.93 16.76
N ALA A 102 -5.50 -13.39 17.98
CA ALA A 102 -6.24 -14.00 19.08
C ALA A 102 -7.74 -14.13 18.78
N ALA A 103 -8.36 -13.12 18.15
CA ALA A 103 -9.75 -13.16 17.75
C ALA A 103 -10.03 -14.25 16.71
N LEU A 104 -9.13 -14.46 15.74
CA LEU A 104 -9.24 -15.57 14.78
C LEU A 104 -9.17 -16.92 15.50
N LEU A 105 -8.14 -17.11 16.32
CA LEU A 105 -7.90 -18.38 17.01
C LEU A 105 -8.99 -18.73 18.04
N SER A 106 -9.71 -17.74 18.57
CA SER A 106 -10.84 -17.97 19.46
C SER A 106 -12.17 -18.18 18.72
N GLY A 107 -12.19 -18.07 17.38
CA GLY A 107 -13.42 -18.08 16.58
C GLY A 107 -14.29 -16.82 16.76
N GLY A 108 -13.68 -15.72 17.21
CA GLY A 108 -14.37 -14.42 17.31
C GLY A 108 -14.50 -13.70 15.96
N VAL A 109 -13.67 -14.07 14.99
CA VAL A 109 -13.76 -13.67 13.58
C VAL A 109 -13.43 -14.87 12.69
N ASP A 110 -14.03 -14.93 11.51
CA ASP A 110 -13.82 -16.03 10.55
C ASP A 110 -12.63 -15.79 9.61
N PHE A 111 -12.23 -14.53 9.44
CA PHE A 111 -11.20 -14.12 8.49
C PHE A 111 -10.42 -12.92 9.04
N ILE A 112 -9.10 -12.95 8.84
CA ILE A 112 -8.22 -11.80 9.05
C ILE A 112 -7.28 -11.65 7.86
N ASP A 113 -6.92 -10.42 7.53
CA ASP A 113 -5.82 -10.12 6.62
C ASP A 113 -4.54 -9.77 7.40
N ALA A 114 -3.41 -9.73 6.67
CA ALA A 114 -2.12 -9.28 7.17
C ALA A 114 -1.71 -9.95 8.50
N VAL A 115 -1.63 -11.28 8.50
CA VAL A 115 -1.11 -12.04 9.65
C VAL A 115 0.34 -11.62 9.88
N PRO A 116 0.72 -11.21 11.12
CA PRO A 116 2.08 -10.77 11.40
C PRO A 116 3.06 -11.95 11.23
N PRO A 117 4.26 -11.73 10.68
CA PRO A 117 5.22 -12.82 10.44
C PRO A 117 5.51 -13.70 11.66
N ASN A 118 5.49 -13.12 12.86
CA ASN A 118 5.77 -13.84 14.10
C ASN A 118 4.68 -14.85 14.51
N ASP A 119 3.45 -14.73 14.01
CA ASP A 119 2.34 -15.62 14.37
C ASP A 119 1.98 -16.63 13.26
N LEU A 120 2.72 -16.67 12.15
CA LEU A 120 2.38 -17.51 11.00
C LEU A 120 2.38 -19.00 11.33
N ASP A 121 3.40 -19.50 12.02
CA ASP A 121 3.46 -20.89 12.46
C ASP A 121 2.32 -21.22 13.43
N ARG A 122 2.02 -20.31 14.35
CA ARG A 122 0.93 -20.46 15.32
C ARG A 122 -0.44 -20.54 14.63
N VAL A 123 -0.67 -19.76 13.58
CA VAL A 123 -1.90 -19.80 12.79
C VAL A 123 -1.97 -21.06 11.93
N ARG A 124 -0.84 -21.48 11.34
CA ARG A 124 -0.73 -22.70 10.53
C ARG A 124 -0.99 -23.98 11.34
N GLU A 125 -0.56 -24.00 12.60
CA GLU A 125 -0.73 -25.13 13.52
C GLU A 125 -2.09 -25.15 14.24
N ALA A 126 -2.90 -24.09 14.10
CA ALA A 126 -4.16 -23.97 14.82
C ALA A 126 -5.26 -24.84 14.20
N ASP A 127 -5.96 -25.61 15.04
CA ASP A 127 -7.10 -26.40 14.62
C ASP A 127 -8.24 -25.51 14.09
N GLY A 128 -8.78 -25.88 12.92
CA GLY A 128 -9.93 -25.19 12.33
C GLY A 128 -9.61 -23.87 11.62
N VAL A 129 -8.33 -23.50 11.53
CA VAL A 129 -7.87 -22.31 10.81
C VAL A 129 -6.94 -22.74 9.67
N ASN A 130 -7.09 -22.11 8.51
CA ASN A 130 -6.20 -22.32 7.37
C ASN A 130 -5.41 -21.04 7.11
N LEU A 131 -4.08 -21.15 7.11
CA LEU A 131 -3.23 -20.10 6.58
C LEU A 131 -3.19 -20.22 5.06
N ILE A 132 -3.74 -19.23 4.37
CA ILE A 132 -3.68 -19.13 2.91
C ILE A 132 -2.62 -18.10 2.53
N GLU A 133 -1.64 -18.55 1.76
CA GLU A 133 -0.53 -17.73 1.27
C GLU A 133 -0.78 -17.40 -0.20
N ILE A 134 -0.75 -16.12 -0.53
CA ILE A 134 -0.91 -15.60 -1.88
C ILE A 134 0.21 -14.61 -2.11
N ASP A 135 0.87 -14.71 -3.26
CA ASP A 135 1.90 -13.74 -3.63
C ASP A 135 1.30 -12.32 -3.67
N GLY A 136 1.91 -11.43 -2.89
CA GLY A 136 1.49 -10.05 -2.82
C GLY A 136 1.82 -9.32 -4.12
N THR A 137 0.85 -8.55 -4.61
CA THR A 137 1.06 -7.64 -5.75
C THR A 137 1.69 -6.31 -5.36
N ARG A 138 2.02 -6.15 -4.07
CA ARG A 138 2.52 -4.90 -3.52
C ARG A 138 4.04 -4.90 -3.46
N ILE A 139 4.65 -3.94 -4.13
CA ILE A 139 6.08 -3.63 -4.01
C ILE A 139 6.30 -2.57 -2.94
N ILE A 140 7.34 -2.75 -2.12
CA ILE A 140 7.84 -1.73 -1.20
C ILE A 140 9.19 -1.23 -1.72
N GLY A 141 9.36 0.08 -1.78
CA GLY A 141 10.60 0.71 -2.21
C GLY A 141 10.83 2.05 -1.52
N PHE A 142 11.97 2.65 -1.81
CA PHE A 142 12.35 3.97 -1.31
C PHE A 142 12.55 4.90 -2.49
N GLN A 143 11.84 6.02 -2.50
CA GLN A 143 12.04 7.08 -3.47
C GLN A 143 13.18 7.98 -3.01
N MET A 144 13.97 8.46 -3.95
CA MET A 144 15.09 9.36 -3.74
C MET A 144 14.80 10.67 -4.45
N ASN A 145 14.84 11.79 -3.73
CA ASN A 145 14.51 13.09 -4.28
C ASN A 145 15.74 13.76 -4.92
N GLU A 146 15.86 13.63 -6.24
CA GLU A 146 16.96 14.19 -7.04
C GLU A 146 17.01 15.73 -7.04
N GLU A 147 15.90 16.41 -6.71
CA GLU A 147 15.87 17.88 -6.62
C GLU A 147 16.42 18.40 -5.29
N ARG A 148 16.32 17.60 -4.22
CA ARG A 148 16.76 17.99 -2.88
C ARG A 148 18.19 17.59 -2.58
N VAL A 149 18.60 16.41 -3.03
CA VAL A 149 19.93 15.87 -2.79
C VAL A 149 20.67 15.79 -4.12
N GLU A 150 21.63 16.70 -4.31
CA GLU A 150 22.47 16.76 -5.52
C GLU A 150 23.14 15.41 -5.81
N ALA A 151 23.58 14.69 -4.78
CA ALA A 151 24.18 13.36 -4.93
C ALA A 151 23.25 12.35 -5.61
N PHE A 152 21.93 12.45 -5.38
CA PHE A 152 20.97 11.56 -6.03
C PHE A 152 20.78 11.84 -7.51
N GLN A 153 21.27 12.96 -8.06
CA GLN A 153 21.25 13.20 -9.50
C GLN A 153 22.24 12.30 -10.25
N ASP A 154 23.33 11.88 -9.59
CA ASP A 154 24.28 10.93 -10.17
C ASP A 154 23.71 9.50 -10.13
N PRO A 155 23.51 8.84 -11.29
CA PRO A 155 22.99 7.48 -11.32
C PRO A 155 23.89 6.47 -10.59
N ARG A 156 25.18 6.75 -10.43
CA ARG A 156 26.11 5.87 -9.69
C ARG A 156 25.80 5.86 -8.20
N VAL A 157 25.40 6.99 -7.62
CA VAL A 157 24.95 7.07 -6.22
C VAL A 157 23.66 6.27 -6.04
N ARG A 158 22.69 6.41 -6.96
CA ARG A 158 21.44 5.63 -6.91
C ARG A 158 21.69 4.12 -7.05
N GLN A 159 22.65 3.73 -7.89
CA GLN A 159 23.09 2.33 -8.02
C GLN A 159 23.81 1.83 -6.76
N ALA A 160 24.63 2.66 -6.10
CA ALA A 160 25.26 2.32 -4.84
C ALA A 160 24.21 2.07 -3.74
N VAL A 161 23.16 2.91 -3.67
CA VAL A 161 22.04 2.72 -2.75
C VAL A 161 21.33 1.38 -2.99
N ASP A 162 21.03 1.02 -4.24
CA ASP A 162 20.42 -0.29 -4.59
C ASP A 162 21.30 -1.46 -4.13
N LEU A 163 22.61 -1.41 -4.43
CA LEU A 163 23.57 -2.45 -4.07
C LEU A 163 23.86 -2.56 -2.58
N ALA A 164 23.67 -1.49 -1.80
CA ALA A 164 23.88 -1.50 -0.35
C ALA A 164 22.73 -2.16 0.42
N ILE A 165 21.55 -2.30 -0.19
CA ILE A 165 20.35 -2.82 0.48
C ILE A 165 20.25 -4.33 0.28
N ASN A 166 20.41 -5.09 1.38
CA ASN A 166 20.23 -6.54 1.35
C ASN A 166 18.74 -6.92 1.43
N GLN A 167 18.08 -6.94 0.27
CA GLN A 167 16.66 -7.30 0.16
C GLN A 167 16.37 -8.73 0.62
N GLU A 168 17.25 -9.68 0.30
CA GLU A 168 17.12 -11.08 0.72
C GLU A 168 17.20 -11.20 2.25
N GLY A 169 18.15 -10.49 2.88
CA GLY A 169 18.31 -10.47 4.32
C GLY A 169 17.13 -9.82 5.05
N ILE A 170 16.50 -8.80 4.45
CA ILE A 170 15.25 -8.22 4.96
C ILE A 170 14.11 -9.23 4.87
N ALA A 171 13.93 -9.87 3.72
CA ALA A 171 12.89 -10.88 3.50
C ALA A 171 13.03 -12.08 4.45
N ASP A 172 14.24 -12.60 4.62
CA ASP A 172 14.50 -13.73 5.50
C ASP A 172 14.31 -13.35 6.99
N ARG A 173 14.95 -12.28 7.45
CA ARG A 173 15.01 -11.98 8.90
C ARG A 173 13.83 -11.20 9.43
N LEU A 174 13.40 -10.15 8.71
CA LEU A 174 12.31 -9.28 9.16
C LEU A 174 10.95 -9.80 8.71
N MET A 175 10.89 -10.44 7.55
CA MET A 175 9.65 -10.97 6.99
C MET A 175 9.51 -12.49 7.19
N ARG A 176 10.51 -13.18 7.75
CA ARG A 176 10.50 -14.64 8.01
C ARG A 176 10.20 -15.48 6.77
N GLY A 177 10.66 -15.02 5.61
CA GLY A 177 10.40 -15.66 4.31
C GLY A 177 9.06 -15.30 3.67
N PHE A 178 8.23 -14.45 4.31
CA PHE A 178 6.92 -14.01 3.78
C PHE A 178 7.00 -12.71 2.98
N ALA A 179 8.12 -12.49 2.31
CA ALA A 179 8.28 -11.44 1.32
C ALA A 179 9.20 -11.93 0.22
N ASN A 180 8.89 -11.58 -1.02
CA ASN A 180 9.74 -11.87 -2.17
C ASN A 180 10.72 -10.71 -2.36
N PRO A 181 12.05 -10.95 -2.32
CA PRO A 181 13.04 -9.94 -2.66
C PRO A 181 12.83 -9.45 -4.10
N ALA A 182 12.83 -8.13 -4.32
CA ALA A 182 12.41 -7.54 -5.58
C ALA A 182 13.58 -6.92 -6.37
N GLY A 183 13.93 -7.52 -7.52
CA GLY A 183 14.91 -6.96 -8.46
C GLY A 183 14.36 -5.85 -9.38
N GLN A 184 13.05 -5.63 -9.37
CA GLN A 184 12.34 -4.67 -10.22
C GLN A 184 10.98 -4.30 -9.60
N PHE A 185 10.35 -3.24 -10.08
CA PHE A 185 9.01 -2.84 -9.62
C PHE A 185 7.86 -3.75 -10.08
N SER A 186 8.07 -4.54 -11.13
CA SER A 186 7.08 -5.47 -11.69
C SER A 186 7.11 -6.81 -10.94
N PRO A 187 6.05 -7.20 -10.21
CA PRO A 187 5.95 -8.52 -9.60
C PRO A 187 5.89 -9.63 -10.65
N GLU A 188 6.24 -10.86 -10.25
CA GLU A 188 6.07 -12.02 -11.12
C GLU A 188 4.59 -12.21 -11.51
N GLY A 189 4.35 -12.66 -12.74
CA GLY A 189 2.99 -12.81 -13.29
C GLY A 189 2.42 -11.57 -13.97
N TYR A 190 3.00 -10.38 -13.76
CA TYR A 190 2.53 -9.15 -14.39
C TYR A 190 3.00 -9.03 -15.84
N SER A 191 2.15 -8.45 -16.69
CA SER A 191 2.55 -8.07 -18.05
C SER A 191 3.70 -7.06 -17.99
N GLY A 192 4.86 -7.39 -18.56
CA GLY A 192 6.06 -6.56 -18.52
C GLY A 192 7.12 -6.95 -17.47
N HIS A 193 6.87 -8.00 -16.68
CA HIS A 193 7.88 -8.58 -15.79
C HIS A 193 9.08 -9.13 -16.57
N ASN A 194 10.31 -8.82 -16.11
CA ASN A 194 11.53 -9.36 -16.71
C ASN A 194 12.25 -10.31 -15.73
N PRO A 195 12.25 -11.63 -15.97
CA PRO A 195 12.84 -12.60 -15.03
C PRO A 195 14.37 -12.47 -14.85
N ASP A 196 15.06 -11.77 -15.76
CA ASP A 196 16.50 -11.57 -15.66
C ASP A 196 16.87 -10.48 -14.62
N LEU A 197 15.91 -9.65 -14.21
CA LEU A 197 16.10 -8.60 -13.20
C LEU A 197 15.90 -9.18 -11.79
N THR A 198 17.01 -9.57 -11.19
CA THR A 198 17.06 -10.16 -9.86
C THR A 198 17.54 -9.16 -8.80
N PRO A 199 17.22 -9.38 -7.51
CA PRO A 199 17.79 -8.63 -6.38
C PRO A 199 19.31 -8.55 -6.47
N ARG A 200 19.87 -7.38 -6.13
CA ARG A 200 21.31 -7.14 -6.17
C ARG A 200 21.79 -6.68 -4.80
N TYR A 201 22.93 -7.22 -4.36
CA TYR A 201 23.55 -6.82 -3.10
C TYR A 201 25.07 -6.98 -3.19
N ASP A 202 25.79 -5.86 -3.15
CA ASP A 202 27.25 -5.80 -3.18
C ASP A 202 27.73 -4.48 -2.55
N VAL A 203 28.01 -4.52 -1.26
CA VAL A 203 28.44 -3.34 -0.48
C VAL A 203 29.79 -2.82 -0.94
N GLU A 204 30.70 -3.70 -1.37
CA GLU A 204 32.03 -3.27 -1.81
C GLU A 204 31.92 -2.52 -3.14
N ARG A 205 31.13 -3.04 -4.10
CA ARG A 205 30.86 -2.31 -5.34
C ARG A 205 30.09 -1.01 -5.08
N ALA A 206 29.19 -0.97 -4.10
CA ALA A 206 28.49 0.25 -3.72
C ALA A 206 29.46 1.34 -3.22
N LYS A 207 30.45 1.00 -2.37
CA LYS A 207 31.50 1.93 -1.93
C LYS A 207 32.35 2.43 -3.08
N GLU A 208 32.74 1.56 -4.01
CA GLU A 208 33.48 1.95 -5.21
C GLU A 208 32.70 2.98 -6.05
N LEU A 209 31.40 2.75 -6.27
CA LEU A 209 30.53 3.68 -6.99
C LEU A 209 30.41 5.04 -6.28
N MET A 210 30.33 5.05 -4.95
CA MET A 210 30.32 6.28 -4.15
C MET A 210 31.63 7.06 -4.32
N ALA A 211 32.78 6.39 -4.30
CA ALA A 211 34.08 7.02 -4.53
C ALA A 211 34.24 7.53 -5.97
N GLU A 212 33.83 6.74 -6.97
CA GLU A 212 33.80 7.14 -8.38
C GLU A 212 32.91 8.38 -8.59
N ALA A 213 31.83 8.52 -7.83
CA ALA A 213 30.91 9.65 -7.85
C ALA A 213 31.40 10.87 -7.04
N GLY A 214 32.49 10.75 -6.28
CA GLY A 214 33.03 11.82 -5.45
C GLY A 214 32.36 11.97 -4.08
N TYR A 215 31.59 10.97 -3.65
CA TYR A 215 30.88 10.91 -2.37
C TYR A 215 31.46 9.84 -1.44
N GLU A 216 32.78 9.61 -1.46
CA GLU A 216 33.45 8.60 -0.61
C GLU A 216 33.23 8.86 0.89
N ASP A 217 33.27 10.13 1.31
CA ASP A 217 33.00 10.56 2.69
C ASP A 217 31.51 10.48 3.06
N GLY A 218 30.63 10.21 2.08
CA GLY A 218 29.20 10.11 2.27
C GLY A 218 28.50 11.45 2.51
N PHE A 219 27.27 11.38 3.01
CA PHE A 219 26.41 12.53 3.31
C PHE A 219 25.23 12.11 4.19
N THR A 220 24.54 13.09 4.77
CA THR A 220 23.33 12.86 5.57
C THR A 220 22.08 13.10 4.74
N VAL A 221 21.04 12.30 4.94
CA VAL A 221 19.71 12.46 4.33
C VAL A 221 18.59 12.27 5.34
N GLU A 222 17.50 13.03 5.18
CA GLU A 222 16.25 12.74 5.90
C GLU A 222 15.45 11.64 5.19
N MET A 223 15.04 10.61 5.93
CA MET A 223 14.16 9.56 5.42
C MET A 223 12.85 9.52 6.20
N ILE A 224 11.72 9.54 5.48
CA ILE A 224 10.40 9.33 6.08
C ILE A 224 9.86 7.93 5.78
N ALA A 225 9.17 7.34 6.75
CA ALA A 225 8.45 6.08 6.57
C ALA A 225 7.16 6.03 7.42
N PRO A 226 6.14 5.28 6.99
CA PRO A 226 5.02 4.98 7.87
C PRO A 226 5.43 3.99 8.98
N ASN A 227 4.64 3.90 10.05
CA ASN A 227 4.84 2.94 11.15
C ASN A 227 3.65 2.01 11.43
N ASN A 228 2.62 2.09 10.60
CA ASN A 228 1.37 1.33 10.77
C ASN A 228 0.62 1.11 9.45
N ARG A 229 1.33 1.18 8.32
CA ARG A 229 0.74 1.08 6.98
C ARG A 229 1.09 -0.21 6.28
N TYR A 230 2.34 -0.65 6.38
CA TYR A 230 2.81 -1.91 5.82
C TYR A 230 3.31 -2.83 6.94
N VAL A 231 3.33 -4.13 6.67
CA VAL A 231 3.88 -5.10 7.62
C VAL A 231 5.34 -4.75 7.88
N ASN A 232 5.66 -4.47 9.15
CA ASN A 232 7.01 -4.13 9.63
C ASN A 232 7.66 -2.89 8.95
N ASP A 233 6.87 -1.95 8.43
CA ASP A 233 7.38 -0.74 7.74
C ASP A 233 8.48 0.01 8.51
N ALA A 234 8.25 0.39 9.76
CA ALA A 234 9.25 1.09 10.57
C ALA A 234 10.54 0.26 10.78
N GLN A 235 10.42 -1.06 10.91
CA GLN A 235 11.57 -1.95 11.10
C GLN A 235 12.37 -2.11 9.80
N ILE A 236 11.69 -2.18 8.66
CA ILE A 236 12.32 -2.22 7.33
C ILE A 236 13.06 -0.90 7.08
N ALA A 237 12.44 0.24 7.36
CA ALA A 237 13.08 1.55 7.21
C ALA A 237 14.34 1.67 8.07
N GLN A 238 14.27 1.22 9.32
CA GLN A 238 15.43 1.22 10.23
C GLN A 238 16.56 0.30 9.74
N ALA A 239 16.21 -0.87 9.18
CA ALA A 239 17.19 -1.79 8.62
C ALA A 239 17.88 -1.19 7.39
N VAL A 240 17.12 -0.52 6.51
CA VAL A 240 17.67 0.18 5.35
C VAL A 240 18.57 1.33 5.77
N ALA A 241 18.16 2.15 6.76
CA ALA A 241 19.01 3.20 7.33
C ALA A 241 20.36 2.64 7.82
N ASN A 242 20.35 1.52 8.55
CA ASN A 242 21.57 0.85 9.02
C ASN A 242 22.42 0.26 7.88
N MET A 243 21.79 -0.18 6.78
CA MET A 243 22.49 -0.70 5.61
C MET A 243 23.19 0.42 4.83
N LEU A 244 22.53 1.57 4.67
CA LEU A 244 23.09 2.74 3.99
C LEU A 244 24.28 3.37 4.73
N ALA A 245 24.32 3.24 6.06
CA ALA A 245 25.49 3.62 6.85
C ALA A 245 26.78 2.88 6.43
N GLN A 246 26.68 1.69 5.81
CA GLN A 246 27.86 0.94 5.33
C GLN A 246 28.54 1.59 4.12
N ILE A 247 27.83 2.50 3.44
CA ILE A 247 28.35 3.32 2.33
C ILE A 247 28.43 4.80 2.71
N ASN A 248 28.53 5.09 4.02
CA ASN A 248 28.63 6.43 4.61
C ASN A 248 27.43 7.35 4.37
N ILE A 249 26.26 6.82 4.00
CA ILE A 249 25.03 7.60 3.98
C ILE A 249 24.40 7.53 5.38
N ASP A 250 24.44 8.64 6.11
CA ASP A 250 23.80 8.78 7.41
C ASP A 250 22.32 9.14 7.23
N VAL A 251 21.43 8.37 7.84
CA VAL A 251 19.98 8.49 7.61
C VAL A 251 19.29 8.98 8.87
N GLU A 252 18.75 10.19 8.81
CA GLU A 252 17.85 10.72 9.82
C GLU A 252 16.44 10.17 9.58
N LEU A 253 16.15 9.00 10.16
CA LEU A 253 14.86 8.32 9.98
C LEU A 253 13.76 8.92 10.87
N ARG A 254 12.67 9.38 10.23
CA ARG A 254 11.44 9.80 10.89
C ARG A 254 10.27 8.89 10.51
N THR A 255 9.74 8.15 11.48
CA THR A 255 8.57 7.30 11.28
C THR A 255 7.30 7.93 11.83
N MET A 256 6.17 7.83 11.13
CA MET A 256 4.90 8.41 11.57
C MET A 256 3.68 7.58 11.17
N PRO A 257 2.51 7.77 11.81
CA PRO A 257 1.28 7.10 11.41
C PRO A 257 0.83 7.50 10.01
N LEU A 258 0.15 6.58 9.31
CA LEU A 258 -0.36 6.78 7.94
C LEU A 258 -1.07 8.12 7.71
N ALA A 259 -1.91 8.53 8.65
CA ALA A 259 -2.71 9.76 8.55
C ALA A 259 -1.85 11.04 8.52
N GLN A 260 -0.64 10.99 9.08
CA GLN A 260 0.34 12.08 9.04
C GLN A 260 1.34 11.88 7.89
N TYR A 261 1.63 10.61 7.55
CA TYR A 261 2.59 10.25 6.51
C TYR A 261 2.24 10.82 5.13
N TRP A 262 1.01 10.61 4.64
CA TRP A 262 0.67 11.07 3.29
C TRP A 262 0.68 12.59 3.12
N PRO A 263 0.14 13.40 4.07
CA PRO A 263 0.30 14.84 4.02
C PRO A 263 1.75 15.30 3.94
N GLU A 264 2.65 14.65 4.69
CA GLU A 264 4.09 14.95 4.66
C GLU A 264 4.75 14.49 3.35
N TYR A 265 4.43 13.28 2.90
CA TYR A 265 4.91 12.73 1.64
C TYR A 265 4.55 13.64 0.45
N ASP A 266 3.33 14.20 0.46
CA ASP A 266 2.85 15.11 -0.58
C ASP A 266 3.55 16.47 -0.60
N THR A 267 4.21 16.91 0.49
CA THR A 267 5.01 18.15 0.47
C THR A 267 6.29 17.98 -0.33
N ARG A 268 6.77 16.74 -0.50
CA ARG A 268 8.04 16.38 -1.16
C ARG A 268 9.26 17.02 -0.48
N GLU A 269 9.16 17.28 0.83
CA GLU A 269 10.24 17.89 1.61
C GLU A 269 11.23 16.88 2.20
N SER A 270 10.97 15.58 2.08
CA SER A 270 11.91 14.52 2.47
C SER A 270 12.91 14.20 1.36
N ASP A 271 14.14 13.85 1.74
CA ASP A 271 15.18 13.42 0.78
C ASP A 271 14.95 11.99 0.31
N MET A 272 14.50 11.11 1.21
CA MET A 272 14.06 9.76 0.92
C MET A 272 12.69 9.46 1.53
N ALA A 273 11.86 8.68 0.84
CA ALA A 273 10.53 8.30 1.34
C ALA A 273 10.17 6.84 1.02
N MET A 274 9.67 6.10 2.00
CA MET A 274 9.18 4.74 1.79
C MET A 274 7.82 4.76 1.07
N ILE A 275 7.73 4.08 -0.06
CA ILE A 275 6.47 3.92 -0.78
C ILE A 275 6.15 2.44 -0.99
N GLY A 276 4.87 2.11 -0.81
CA GLY A 276 4.32 0.81 -1.13
C GLY A 276 3.24 0.95 -2.18
N TRP A 277 3.41 0.28 -3.32
CA TRP A 277 2.46 0.37 -4.43
C TRP A 277 2.00 -1.00 -4.87
N HIS A 278 0.78 -1.08 -5.36
CA HIS A 278 0.24 -2.25 -6.04
C HIS A 278 -0.47 -1.74 -7.29
N ALA A 279 -0.33 -2.41 -8.43
CA ALA A 279 -1.09 -2.02 -9.60
C ALA A 279 -2.52 -2.52 -9.50
N ASP A 280 -3.47 -1.66 -9.80
CA ASP A 280 -4.90 -1.99 -9.80
C ASP A 280 -5.31 -2.89 -10.98
N THR A 281 -4.48 -2.97 -12.02
CA THR A 281 -4.80 -3.62 -13.31
C THR A 281 -3.92 -4.82 -13.64
N GLU A 282 -3.06 -5.24 -12.71
CA GLU A 282 -2.06 -6.30 -12.94
C GLU A 282 -1.11 -6.04 -14.14
N ASP A 283 -0.96 -4.75 -14.52
CA ASP A 283 -0.10 -4.29 -15.60
C ASP A 283 1.07 -3.50 -15.04
N SER A 284 2.29 -3.85 -15.44
CA SER A 284 3.51 -3.19 -14.97
C SER A 284 3.57 -1.71 -15.35
N ALA A 285 2.89 -1.29 -16.42
CA ALA A 285 2.82 0.10 -16.85
C ALA A 285 2.28 1.01 -15.75
N ASN A 286 1.38 0.52 -14.89
CA ASN A 286 0.86 1.28 -13.75
C ASN A 286 1.99 1.66 -12.78
N PHE A 287 2.88 0.73 -12.40
CA PHE A 287 4.01 1.05 -11.54
C PHE A 287 4.89 2.15 -12.13
N PHE A 288 5.24 2.03 -13.41
CA PHE A 288 6.08 3.04 -14.05
C PHE A 288 5.36 4.38 -14.17
N GLN A 289 4.07 4.39 -14.52
CA GLN A 289 3.30 5.63 -14.59
C GLN A 289 3.24 6.36 -13.24
N TYR A 290 3.02 5.67 -12.13
CA TYR A 290 2.82 6.32 -10.83
C TYR A 290 4.11 6.53 -10.04
N LEU A 291 5.06 5.61 -10.13
CA LEU A 291 6.29 5.66 -9.32
C LEU A 291 7.45 6.35 -10.01
N SER A 292 7.53 6.31 -11.34
CA SER A 292 8.65 6.95 -12.07
C SER A 292 8.40 8.42 -12.39
N LEU A 293 7.14 8.84 -12.57
CA LEU A 293 6.79 10.21 -12.99
C LEU A 293 6.82 11.26 -11.87
N LEU A 294 7.01 10.87 -10.60
CA LEU A 294 7.12 11.81 -9.48
C LEU A 294 8.46 12.56 -9.41
N HIS A 295 9.43 12.22 -10.27
CA HIS A 295 10.76 12.85 -10.35
C HIS A 295 10.83 14.00 -11.38
N ARG A 296 9.74 14.75 -11.57
CA ARG A 296 9.69 15.97 -12.40
C ARG A 296 8.83 17.06 -11.79
#